data_AF-A0A969R4K9-F1
#
_entry.id   AF-A0A969R4K9-F1
#
_cell.length_a   1.000
_cell.length_b   1.000
_cell.length_c   1.000
_cell.angle_alpha   90.00
_cell.angle_beta   90.00
_cell.angle_gamma   90.00
#
_symmetry.space_group_name_H-M   'P 1'
#
loop_
_entity.id
_entity.type
_entity.pdbx_description
1 polymer ?
#
loop_
_entity_poly.entity_id
_entity_poly.type
_entity_poly.pdbx_seq_one_letter_code
_entity_poly.pdbx_strand_id
1 'polypeptide(L)'
;MSREEEVLKKFRTSRAKTTMAVQFLLTLVLVPLLTQQLSKHFVVRPILDRMGGEEAAQVFLNSEMKEEAFKELQTYEESLKFDALIRISPLLGEAKSEKPEQSEARSEKSPEQSETKSEKPAEPSEVRSEKPAAEPTKTPEQAAEEREKLVQEKAIEIAEQFRGKGKDAVSNVFADIIATGAFVLILLTNRNQIAVLKSFMDDLVFGLSDSAKAFILILMTDIFVGFHSPHGWEVLLEGIAGHLGVVANASMISLFIATVPVIMDTVFKYWIFRYMSRMSPSTVATYKGMNE
;
A
#
# COMPACT_ATOMS: atom_id res chain seq x y z
N MET A 1 -2.99 54.51 30.97
CA MET A 1 -2.72 53.70 29.77
C MET A 1 -3.68 54.13 28.69
N SER A 2 -3.15 54.45 27.50
CA SER A 2 -3.95 54.82 26.32
C SER A 2 -4.65 53.58 25.76
N ARG A 3 -5.85 53.73 25.17
CA ARG A 3 -6.57 52.64 24.48
C ARG A 3 -5.72 51.96 23.41
N GLU A 4 -4.81 52.71 22.78
CA GLU A 4 -3.86 52.19 21.79
C GLU A 4 -2.84 51.21 22.41
N GLU A 5 -2.37 51.48 23.63
CA GLU A 5 -1.45 50.59 24.34
C GLU A 5 -2.12 49.27 24.71
N GLU A 6 -3.42 49.30 25.06
CA GLU A 6 -4.19 48.10 25.37
C GLU A 6 -4.41 47.23 24.12
N VAL A 7 -4.72 47.85 22.97
CA VAL A 7 -4.88 47.16 21.68
C VAL A 7 -3.56 46.51 21.26
N LEU A 8 -2.45 47.25 21.33
CA LEU A 8 -1.12 46.74 20.98
C LEU A 8 -0.71 45.58 21.90
N LYS A 9 -1.00 45.66 23.20
CA LYS A 9 -0.71 44.59 24.15
C LYS A 9 -1.52 43.34 23.84
N LYS A 10 -2.83 43.46 23.61
CA LYS A 10 -3.71 42.34 23.21
C LYS A 10 -3.25 41.68 21.91
N PHE A 11 -2.86 42.48 20.92
CA PHE A 11 -2.33 41.97 19.65
C PHE A 11 -1.04 41.17 19.84
N ARG A 12 -0.08 41.70 20.63
CA ARG A 12 1.18 41.01 20.93
C ARG A 12 0.97 39.70 21.68
N THR A 13 0.10 39.68 22.69
CA THR A 13 -0.21 38.46 23.45
C THR A 13 -0.94 37.43 22.60
N SER A 14 -1.87 37.86 21.73
CA SER A 14 -2.57 36.98 20.79
C SER A 14 -1.58 36.34 19.80
N ARG A 15 -0.72 37.14 19.17
CA ARG A 15 0.30 36.64 18.24
C ARG A 15 1.27 35.66 18.90
N ALA A 16 1.71 35.95 20.13
CA ALA A 16 2.58 35.06 20.89
C ALA A 16 1.89 33.73 21.19
N LYS A 17 0.62 33.77 21.66
CA LYS A 17 -0.21 32.59 21.91
C LYS A 17 -0.38 31.73 20.66
N THR A 18 -0.73 32.34 19.52
CA THR A 18 -0.85 31.63 18.24
C THR A 18 0.47 30.99 17.83
N THR A 19 1.58 31.72 17.92
CA THR A 19 2.90 31.20 17.53
C THR A 19 3.29 29.99 18.39
N MET A 20 3.10 30.09 19.71
CA MET A 20 3.38 28.99 20.63
C MET A 20 2.47 27.78 20.38
N ALA A 21 1.17 28.00 20.14
CA ALA A 21 0.22 26.92 19.87
C ALA A 21 0.55 26.20 18.55
N VAL A 22 0.84 26.95 17.49
CA VAL A 22 1.22 26.40 16.18
C VAL A 22 2.53 25.63 16.28
N GLN A 23 3.55 26.21 16.92
CA GLN A 23 4.83 25.53 17.11
C GLN A 23 4.69 24.25 17.93
N PHE A 24 3.85 24.26 18.98
CA PHE A 24 3.60 23.07 19.77
C PHE A 24 2.84 22.00 18.97
N LEU A 25 1.86 22.39 18.16
CA LEU A 25 1.15 21.47 17.27
C LEU A 25 2.11 20.84 16.25
N LEU A 26 3.00 21.64 15.65
CA LEU A 26 4.07 21.12 14.78
C LEU A 26 4.99 20.15 15.54
N THR A 27 5.34 20.46 16.78
CA THR A 27 6.16 19.58 17.63
C THR A 27 5.45 18.26 17.92
N LEU A 28 4.15 18.28 18.19
CA LEU A 28 3.34 17.08 18.45
C LEU A 28 3.26 16.13 17.25
N VAL A 29 3.36 16.64 16.03
CA VAL A 29 3.33 15.82 14.81
C VAL A 29 4.75 15.41 14.39
N LEU A 30 5.67 16.38 14.31
CA LEU A 30 7.01 16.15 13.77
C LEU A 30 7.86 15.26 14.69
N VAL A 31 7.81 15.47 16.01
CA VAL A 31 8.72 14.74 16.91
C VAL A 31 8.41 13.24 16.95
N PRO A 32 7.16 12.77 17.10
CA PRO A 32 6.87 11.33 17.04
C PRO A 32 7.23 10.72 15.69
N LEU A 33 6.94 11.40 14.57
CA LEU A 33 7.27 10.92 13.24
C LEU A 33 8.78 10.79 13.03
N LEU A 34 9.54 11.82 13.40
CA LEU A 34 11.00 11.77 13.33
C LEU A 34 11.57 10.71 14.29
N THR A 35 11.00 10.57 15.49
CA THR A 35 11.40 9.54 16.45
C THR A 35 11.15 8.16 15.89
N GLN A 36 10.01 7.93 15.22
CA GLN A 36 9.67 6.67 14.57
C GLN A 36 10.70 6.33 13.48
N GLN A 37 10.98 7.26 12.56
CA GLN A 37 11.96 7.04 11.49
C GLN A 37 13.38 6.83 12.03
N LEU A 38 13.85 7.71 12.93
CA LEU A 38 15.21 7.64 13.47
C LEU A 38 15.41 6.41 14.34
N SER A 39 14.44 6.08 15.21
CA SER A 39 14.55 4.89 16.05
C SER A 39 14.57 3.61 15.22
N LYS A 40 13.72 3.50 14.18
CA LYS A 40 13.73 2.36 13.27
C LYS A 40 15.12 2.13 12.66
N HIS A 41 15.73 3.18 12.12
CA HIS A 41 16.98 3.07 11.37
C HIS A 41 18.24 2.99 12.23
N PHE A 42 18.32 3.78 13.31
CA PHE A 42 19.54 3.91 14.11
C PHE A 42 19.56 3.05 15.38
N VAL A 43 18.39 2.63 15.87
CA VAL A 43 18.28 1.89 17.14
C VAL A 43 17.79 0.48 16.87
N VAL A 44 16.58 0.35 16.33
CA VAL A 44 15.88 -0.93 16.22
C VAL A 44 16.56 -1.88 15.24
N ARG A 45 16.78 -1.45 13.98
CA ARG A 45 17.42 -2.32 12.97
C ARG A 45 18.82 -2.79 13.38
N PRO A 46 19.74 -1.93 13.86
CA PRO A 46 21.06 -2.38 14.30
C PRO A 46 21.03 -3.32 15.51
N ILE A 47 20.10 -3.14 16.45
CA ILE A 47 19.94 -4.04 17.59
C ILE A 47 19.40 -5.40 17.12
N LEU A 48 18.38 -5.39 16.26
CA LEU A 48 17.79 -6.59 15.71
C LEU A 48 18.85 -7.43 14.97
N ASP A 49 19.70 -6.79 14.17
CA ASP A 49 20.79 -7.47 13.47
C ASP A 49 21.85 -8.06 14.39
N ARG A 50 22.15 -7.40 15.51
CA ARG A 50 23.12 -7.91 16.50
C ARG A 50 22.60 -9.09 17.32
N MET A 51 21.29 -9.18 17.54
CA MET A 51 20.66 -10.22 18.37
C MET A 51 20.34 -11.52 17.62
N GLY A 52 20.87 -11.70 16.41
CA GLY A 52 20.47 -12.82 15.55
C GLY A 52 19.09 -12.58 14.96
N GLY A 53 18.86 -11.38 14.41
CA GLY A 53 17.57 -10.89 13.92
C GLY A 53 16.87 -11.79 12.91
N GLU A 54 17.57 -12.76 12.33
CA GLU A 54 16.99 -13.81 11.50
C GLU A 54 16.01 -14.70 12.28
N GLU A 55 16.33 -15.08 13.52
CA GLU A 55 15.43 -15.86 14.37
C GLU A 55 14.26 -15.01 14.86
N ALA A 56 14.51 -13.76 15.28
CA ALA A 56 13.44 -12.85 15.70
C ALA A 56 12.47 -12.50 14.56
N ALA A 57 12.99 -12.34 13.34
CA ALA A 57 12.17 -12.15 12.14
C ALA A 57 11.37 -13.40 11.79
N GLN A 58 11.94 -14.60 11.97
CA GLN A 58 11.23 -15.87 11.80
C GLN A 58 10.14 -16.09 12.86
N VAL A 59 10.39 -15.72 14.11
CA VAL A 59 9.40 -15.80 15.21
C VAL A 59 8.21 -14.86 14.94
N PHE A 60 8.41 -13.76 14.21
CA PHE A 60 7.35 -12.83 13.82
C PHE A 60 6.73 -13.14 12.45
N LEU A 61 7.18 -14.18 11.74
CA LEU A 61 6.45 -14.71 10.59
C LEU A 61 5.15 -15.31 11.12
N ASN A 62 4.07 -14.52 11.03
CA ASN A 62 2.74 -14.99 11.41
C ASN A 62 2.27 -16.09 10.45
N SER A 63 1.32 -16.91 10.89
CA SER A 63 0.75 -18.02 10.12
C SER A 63 0.24 -17.57 8.75
N GLU A 64 -0.28 -16.35 8.62
CA GLU A 64 -0.77 -15.87 7.32
C GLU A 64 0.38 -15.54 6.36
N MET A 65 1.51 -15.01 6.85
CA MET A 65 2.71 -14.80 6.01
C MET A 65 3.26 -16.12 5.49
N LYS A 66 3.23 -17.16 6.34
CA LYS A 66 3.63 -18.51 5.96
C LYS A 66 2.67 -19.13 4.94
N GLU A 67 1.37 -18.93 5.12
CA GLU A 67 0.35 -19.39 4.18
C GLU A 67 0.49 -18.71 2.81
N GLU A 68 0.76 -17.40 2.79
CA GLU A 68 1.01 -16.66 1.55
C GLU A 68 2.28 -17.14 0.84
N ALA A 69 3.39 -17.31 1.58
CA ALA A 69 4.64 -17.85 1.06
C ALA A 69 4.46 -19.27 0.48
N PHE A 70 3.69 -20.12 1.18
CA PHE A 70 3.38 -21.47 0.71
C PHE A 70 2.53 -21.45 -0.55
N LYS A 71 1.50 -20.59 -0.60
CA LYS A 71 0.64 -20.42 -1.76
C LYS A 71 1.42 -19.93 -2.99
N GLU A 72 2.36 -19.00 -2.79
CA GLU A 72 3.25 -18.52 -3.86
C GLU A 72 4.13 -19.65 -4.39
N LEU A 73 4.75 -20.44 -3.51
CA LEU A 73 5.58 -21.57 -3.90
C LEU A 73 4.78 -22.65 -4.64
N GLN A 74 3.59 -22.98 -4.16
CA GLN A 74 2.71 -23.95 -4.80
C GLN A 74 2.29 -23.50 -6.21
N THR A 75 1.91 -22.22 -6.35
CA THR A 75 1.54 -21.64 -7.65
C THR A 75 2.70 -21.74 -8.64
N TYR A 76 3.93 -21.49 -8.17
CA TYR A 76 5.13 -21.64 -8.98
C TYR A 76 5.37 -23.10 -9.41
N GLU A 77 5.27 -24.05 -8.48
CA GLU A 77 5.42 -25.48 -8.78
C GLU A 77 4.37 -25.97 -9.79
N GLU A 78 3.12 -25.55 -9.62
CA GLU A 78 2.02 -25.86 -10.53
C GLU A 78 2.28 -25.27 -11.93
N SER A 79 2.83 -24.05 -12.01
CA SER A 79 3.21 -23.43 -13.28
C SER A 79 4.30 -24.21 -14.01
N LEU A 80 5.34 -24.67 -13.31
CA LEU A 80 6.39 -25.51 -13.88
C LEU A 80 5.87 -26.88 -14.34
N LYS A 81 4.94 -27.48 -13.58
CA LYS A 81 4.27 -28.73 -13.97
C LYS A 81 3.44 -28.55 -15.23
N PHE A 82 2.68 -27.45 -15.32
CA PHE A 82 1.86 -27.12 -16.48
C PHE A 82 2.70 -26.89 -17.74
N ASP A 83 3.77 -26.10 -17.64
CA ASP A 83 4.70 -25.84 -18.76
C ASP A 83 5.34 -27.13 -19.27
N ALA A 84 5.68 -28.05 -18.37
CA ALA A 84 6.20 -29.36 -18.75
C ALA A 84 5.16 -30.20 -19.51
N LEU A 85 3.89 -30.16 -19.10
CA LEU A 85 2.80 -30.88 -19.79
C LEU A 85 2.54 -30.30 -21.19
N ILE A 86 2.53 -28.97 -21.33
CA ILE A 86 2.37 -28.33 -22.65
C ILE A 86 3.54 -28.66 -23.57
N ARG A 87 4.77 -28.68 -23.06
CA ARG A 87 5.97 -29.03 -23.87
C ARG A 87 5.98 -30.47 -24.37
N ILE A 88 5.33 -31.40 -23.68
CA ILE A 88 5.14 -32.79 -24.13
C ILE A 88 4.02 -32.87 -25.19
N SER A 89 3.08 -31.93 -25.17
CA SER A 89 1.88 -31.93 -26.00
C SER A 89 2.03 -31.73 -27.53
N PRO A 90 3.14 -31.21 -28.11
CA PRO A 90 3.28 -31.20 -29.57
C PRO A 90 3.35 -32.62 -30.16
N LEU A 91 3.65 -33.64 -29.34
CA LEU A 91 3.74 -35.04 -29.77
C LEU A 91 2.38 -35.76 -29.90
N LEU A 92 1.27 -35.08 -29.60
CA LEU A 92 -0.10 -35.61 -29.80
C LEU A 92 -0.91 -34.82 -30.83
N GLY A 93 -0.30 -33.82 -31.49
CA GLY A 93 -0.95 -32.95 -32.47
C GLY A 93 -0.76 -33.35 -33.94
N GLU A 94 0.07 -34.37 -34.24
CA GLU A 94 0.18 -34.92 -35.60
C GLU A 94 -0.88 -35.99 -35.86
N ALA A 95 -2.16 -35.58 -35.76
CA ALA A 95 -3.26 -36.32 -36.37
C ALA A 95 -4.19 -35.31 -37.04
N LYS A 96 -3.89 -35.06 -38.33
CA LYS A 96 -4.75 -34.45 -39.34
C LYS A 96 -5.47 -33.14 -38.97
N SER A 97 -4.92 -32.03 -39.47
CA SER A 97 -5.75 -31.01 -40.11
C SER A 97 -5.39 -30.95 -41.59
N GLU A 98 -6.18 -31.65 -42.39
CA GLU A 98 -6.22 -31.50 -43.84
C GLU A 98 -6.61 -30.05 -44.18
N LYS A 99 -5.85 -29.48 -45.11
CA LYS A 99 -6.04 -28.17 -45.72
C LYS A 99 -7.36 -28.16 -46.52
N PRO A 100 -8.23 -27.15 -46.42
CA PRO A 100 -9.33 -27.00 -47.36
C PRO A 100 -8.79 -26.50 -48.71
N GLU A 101 -8.96 -27.37 -49.70
CA GLU A 101 -9.39 -27.14 -51.09
C GLU A 101 -9.03 -25.82 -51.82
N GLN A 102 -8.47 -25.99 -53.01
CA GLN A 102 -8.19 -24.97 -54.02
C GLN A 102 -9.46 -24.57 -54.81
N SER A 103 -9.62 -23.27 -55.07
CA SER A 103 -10.03 -22.67 -56.35
C SER A 103 -9.59 -21.19 -56.27
N GLU A 104 -9.04 -20.47 -57.25
CA GLU A 104 -9.22 -20.44 -58.69
C GLU A 104 -7.91 -20.03 -59.39
N ALA A 105 -7.85 -20.36 -60.68
CA ALA A 105 -6.74 -20.18 -61.58
C ALA A 105 -6.47 -18.71 -61.96
N ARG A 106 -5.20 -18.37 -62.21
CA ARG A 106 -4.86 -17.40 -63.24
C ARG A 106 -3.58 -17.78 -63.97
N SER A 107 -3.75 -18.20 -65.21
CA SER A 107 -2.73 -18.43 -66.21
C SER A 107 -2.33 -17.13 -66.91
N GLU A 108 -1.18 -17.20 -67.57
CA GLU A 108 -0.64 -16.31 -68.63
C GLU A 108 0.11 -15.06 -68.14
N LYS A 109 1.45 -15.01 -68.11
CA LYS A 109 2.52 -15.19 -69.12
C LYS A 109 2.68 -13.97 -70.05
N SER A 110 3.76 -13.20 -69.87
CA SER A 110 4.61 -12.74 -70.98
C SER A 110 5.98 -12.26 -70.49
N PRO A 111 7.09 -12.58 -71.19
CA PRO A 111 8.47 -12.23 -70.83
C PRO A 111 9.00 -11.06 -71.66
N GLU A 112 9.97 -10.29 -71.16
CA GLU A 112 11.07 -9.81 -72.02
C GLU A 112 12.30 -9.29 -71.25
N GLN A 113 13.44 -9.49 -71.91
CA GLN A 113 14.84 -9.32 -71.54
C GLN A 113 15.23 -7.82 -71.50
N SER A 114 16.35 -7.34 -70.94
CA SER A 114 17.73 -7.69 -71.28
C SER A 114 18.71 -6.79 -70.49
N GLU A 115 19.83 -7.41 -70.07
CA GLU A 115 21.24 -6.97 -70.16
C GLU A 115 21.62 -5.53 -69.76
N THR A 116 22.66 -5.25 -68.96
CA THR A 116 24.12 -5.40 -69.25
C THR A 116 24.82 -4.96 -67.94
N LYS A 117 25.65 -5.72 -67.20
CA LYS A 117 27.04 -6.20 -67.42
C LYS A 117 28.04 -5.58 -66.41
N SER A 118 28.63 -6.50 -65.63
CA SER A 118 30.01 -6.59 -65.10
C SER A 118 30.60 -5.53 -64.16
N GLU A 119 30.96 -5.98 -62.95
CA GLU A 119 32.37 -6.16 -62.55
C GLU A 119 32.52 -7.20 -61.39
N LYS A 120 33.53 -8.07 -61.46
CA LYS A 120 34.00 -9.10 -60.50
C LYS A 120 35.49 -8.73 -60.23
N PRO A 121 36.16 -8.93 -59.05
CA PRO A 121 36.28 -10.23 -58.36
C PRO A 121 36.54 -10.27 -56.84
N ALA A 122 36.14 -11.38 -56.21
CA ALA A 122 37.00 -12.27 -55.39
C ALA A 122 36.13 -13.29 -54.63
N GLU A 123 36.46 -14.57 -54.79
CA GLU A 123 35.96 -15.71 -54.00
C GLU A 123 36.53 -15.64 -52.58
N PRO A 124 35.85 -16.21 -51.56
CA PRO A 124 36.14 -17.62 -51.30
C PRO A 124 34.96 -18.46 -50.77
N SER A 125 35.06 -19.75 -51.12
CA SER A 125 34.69 -20.93 -50.31
C SER A 125 33.22 -21.18 -49.97
N GLU A 126 32.66 -22.18 -50.66
CA GLU A 126 31.61 -23.08 -50.14
C GLU A 126 31.95 -23.58 -48.73
N VAL A 127 31.08 -23.31 -47.76
CA VAL A 127 30.88 -24.20 -46.61
C VAL A 127 29.37 -24.33 -46.38
N ARG A 128 28.85 -25.43 -46.91
CA ARG A 128 27.72 -26.24 -46.42
C ARG A 128 27.00 -25.69 -45.19
N SER A 129 25.73 -25.33 -45.40
CA SER A 129 24.73 -25.06 -44.37
C SER A 129 24.53 -26.28 -43.47
N GLU A 130 25.24 -26.33 -42.34
CA GLU A 130 24.85 -27.18 -41.23
C GLU A 130 23.69 -26.51 -40.49
N LYS A 131 22.50 -27.07 -40.73
CA LYS A 131 21.34 -26.98 -39.83
C LYS A 131 21.82 -27.27 -38.40
N PRO A 132 21.61 -26.38 -37.40
CA PRO A 132 21.91 -26.74 -36.03
C PRO A 132 21.04 -27.93 -35.64
N ALA A 133 21.72 -28.98 -35.20
CA ALA A 133 21.14 -30.21 -34.70
C ALA A 133 20.12 -29.90 -33.60
N ALA A 134 19.09 -30.75 -33.54
CA ALA A 134 18.12 -30.79 -32.46
C ALA A 134 18.81 -30.71 -31.09
N GLU A 135 18.31 -29.85 -30.21
CA GLU A 135 18.64 -29.89 -28.79
C GLU A 135 18.45 -31.34 -28.29
N PRO A 136 19.38 -31.88 -27.49
CA PRO A 136 19.22 -33.21 -26.95
C PRO A 136 17.98 -33.21 -26.05
N THR A 137 16.97 -34.00 -26.43
CA THR A 137 15.80 -34.29 -25.62
C THR A 137 16.26 -34.79 -24.25
N LYS A 138 16.23 -33.90 -23.24
CA LYS A 138 16.52 -34.25 -21.84
C LYS A 138 15.61 -35.42 -21.44
N THR A 139 16.18 -36.47 -20.85
CA THR A 139 15.41 -37.62 -20.37
C THR A 139 14.38 -37.15 -19.33
N PRO A 140 13.18 -37.78 -19.22
CA PRO A 140 12.16 -37.38 -18.23
C PRO A 140 12.68 -37.19 -16.80
N GLU A 141 13.71 -37.96 -16.43
CA GLU A 141 14.45 -37.89 -15.18
C GLU A 141 15.27 -36.59 -15.03
N GLN A 142 16.01 -36.18 -16.07
CA GLN A 142 16.78 -34.93 -16.08
C GLN A 142 15.88 -33.69 -16.03
N ALA A 143 14.73 -33.74 -16.70
CA ALA A 143 13.73 -32.68 -16.64
C ALA A 143 13.07 -32.59 -15.25
N ALA A 144 12.92 -33.72 -14.54
CA ALA A 144 12.39 -33.74 -13.17
C ALA A 144 13.41 -33.19 -12.16
N GLU A 145 14.68 -33.54 -12.27
CA GLU A 145 15.77 -33.01 -11.44
C GLU A 145 15.94 -31.48 -11.61
N GLU A 146 15.85 -30.98 -12.84
CA GLU A 146 15.92 -29.54 -13.12
C GLU A 146 14.74 -28.78 -12.49
N ARG A 147 13.52 -29.36 -12.56
CA ARG A 147 12.33 -28.78 -11.91
C ARG A 147 12.47 -28.75 -10.39
N GLU A 148 12.99 -29.80 -9.78
CA GLU A 148 13.22 -29.83 -8.33
C GLU A 148 14.23 -28.74 -7.91
N LYS A 149 15.30 -28.55 -8.68
CA LYS A 149 16.26 -27.45 -8.44
C LYS A 149 15.61 -26.07 -8.56
N LEU A 150 14.77 -25.85 -9.58
CA LEU A 150 14.05 -24.59 -9.75
C LEU A 150 13.07 -24.31 -8.59
N VAL A 151 12.37 -25.34 -8.11
CA VAL A 151 11.48 -25.22 -6.94
C VAL A 151 12.27 -24.92 -5.67
N GLN A 152 13.43 -25.57 -5.47
CA GLN A 152 14.31 -25.29 -4.34
C GLN A 152 14.85 -23.85 -4.37
N GLU A 153 15.30 -23.38 -5.53
CA GLU A 153 15.78 -22.01 -5.71
C GLU A 153 14.67 -21.00 -5.41
N LYS A 154 13.45 -21.23 -5.92
CA LYS A 154 12.29 -20.39 -5.63
C LYS A 154 11.92 -20.41 -4.14
N ALA A 155 12.00 -21.56 -3.49
CA ALA A 155 11.72 -21.67 -2.06
C ALA A 155 12.70 -20.84 -1.21
N ILE A 156 13.98 -20.81 -1.59
CA ILE A 156 15.00 -19.97 -0.93
C ILE A 156 14.72 -18.49 -1.16
N GLU A 157 14.39 -18.09 -2.39
CA GLU A 157 14.04 -16.70 -2.73
C GLU A 157 12.84 -16.20 -1.90
N ILE A 158 11.76 -16.99 -1.85
CA ILE A 158 10.57 -16.69 -1.06
C ILE A 158 10.93 -16.60 0.43
N ALA A 159 11.72 -17.55 0.94
CA ALA A 159 12.14 -17.52 2.34
C ALA A 159 12.92 -16.25 2.69
N GLU A 160 13.83 -15.79 1.83
CA GLU A 160 14.60 -14.56 2.04
C GLU A 160 13.70 -13.31 1.97
N GLN A 161 12.79 -13.26 1.00
CA GLN A 161 11.83 -12.17 0.84
C GLN A 161 10.94 -12.01 2.08
N PHE A 162 10.34 -13.10 2.55
CA PHE A 162 9.46 -13.09 3.72
C PHE A 162 10.24 -12.82 5.01
N ARG A 163 11.50 -13.28 5.10
CA ARG A 163 12.39 -12.91 6.21
C ARG A 163 12.68 -11.40 6.24
N GLY A 164 12.90 -10.79 5.07
CA GLY A 164 13.06 -9.34 4.94
C GLY A 164 11.81 -8.58 5.38
N LYS A 165 10.62 -9.02 4.92
CA LYS A 165 9.33 -8.46 5.33
C LYS A 165 9.11 -8.56 6.85
N GLY A 166 9.40 -9.73 7.43
CA GLY A 166 9.29 -9.95 8.88
C GLY A 166 10.21 -9.04 9.69
N LYS A 167 11.48 -8.91 9.28
CA LYS A 167 12.43 -7.99 9.92
C LYS A 167 11.93 -6.54 9.89
N ASP A 168 11.36 -6.11 8.76
CA ASP A 168 10.86 -4.75 8.61
C ASP A 168 9.62 -4.47 9.44
N ALA A 169 8.71 -5.44 9.52
CA ALA A 169 7.54 -5.39 10.39
C ALA A 169 7.92 -5.28 11.87
N VAL A 170 8.81 -6.15 12.34
CA VAL A 170 9.33 -6.10 13.71
C VAL A 170 9.96 -4.72 13.97
N SER A 171 10.74 -4.23 13.01
CA SER A 171 11.39 -2.92 13.14
C SER A 171 10.37 -1.77 13.23
N ASN A 172 9.27 -1.85 12.48
CA ASN A 172 8.16 -0.88 12.54
C ASN A 172 7.50 -0.88 13.92
N VAL A 173 7.11 -2.06 14.41
CA VAL A 173 6.40 -2.17 15.70
C VAL A 173 7.23 -1.60 16.85
N PHE A 174 8.51 -1.95 16.94
CA PHE A 174 9.39 -1.40 17.98
C PHE A 174 9.61 0.11 17.83
N ALA A 175 9.75 0.60 16.60
CA ALA A 175 9.88 2.03 16.34
C ALA A 175 8.61 2.81 16.74
N ASP A 176 7.44 2.24 16.49
CA ASP A 176 6.16 2.84 16.87
C ASP A 176 5.97 2.87 18.39
N ILE A 177 6.41 1.84 19.11
CA ILE A 177 6.41 1.82 20.58
C ILE A 177 7.29 2.96 21.13
N ILE A 178 8.50 3.12 20.58
CA ILE A 178 9.42 4.20 20.98
C ILE A 178 8.80 5.57 20.65
N ALA A 179 8.23 5.74 19.46
CA ALA A 179 7.59 6.97 19.02
C ALA A 179 6.36 7.32 19.89
N THR A 180 5.56 6.32 20.25
CA THR A 180 4.42 6.47 21.15
C THR A 180 4.88 6.88 22.55
N GLY A 181 5.96 6.26 23.06
CA GLY A 181 6.59 6.67 24.32
C GLY A 181 7.07 8.12 24.30
N ALA A 182 7.72 8.54 23.21
CA ALA A 182 8.14 9.94 23.02
C ALA A 182 6.95 10.89 22.95
N PHE A 183 5.90 10.54 22.21
CA PHE A 183 4.67 11.33 22.13
C PHE A 183 4.02 11.52 23.51
N VAL A 184 3.87 10.43 24.28
CA VAL A 184 3.34 10.48 25.64
C VAL A 184 4.22 11.34 26.54
N LEU A 185 5.55 11.21 26.44
CA LEU A 185 6.49 12.03 27.21
C LEU A 185 6.34 13.53 26.91
N ILE A 186 6.16 13.90 25.64
CA ILE A 186 5.89 15.28 25.22
C ILE A 186 4.59 15.79 25.87
N LEU A 187 3.54 14.97 25.86
CA LEU A 187 2.25 15.35 26.47
C LEU A 187 2.37 15.54 28.00
N LEU A 188 3.11 14.68 28.68
CA LEU A 188 3.26 14.74 30.12
C LEU A 188 4.14 15.92 30.58
N THR A 189 5.20 16.22 29.82
CA THR A 189 6.16 17.28 30.18
C THR A 189 5.65 18.68 29.81
N ASN A 190 4.92 18.82 28.70
CA ASN A 190 4.55 20.13 28.14
C ASN A 190 3.13 20.60 28.54
N ARG A 191 2.73 20.41 29.79
CA ARG A 191 1.40 20.80 30.32
C ARG A 191 1.04 22.27 30.04
N ASN A 192 2.01 23.18 30.15
CA ASN A 192 1.82 24.60 29.87
C ASN A 192 1.49 24.86 28.40
N GLN A 193 2.19 24.20 27.47
CA GLN A 193 1.94 24.34 26.03
C GLN A 193 0.61 23.70 25.64
N ILE A 194 0.21 22.62 26.29
CA ILE A 194 -1.13 22.04 26.16
C ILE A 194 -2.21 23.02 26.59
N ALA A 195 -2.02 23.73 27.72
CA ALA A 195 -2.97 24.75 28.16
C ALA A 195 -3.06 25.92 27.16
N VAL A 196 -1.92 26.36 26.62
CA VAL A 196 -1.86 27.38 25.56
C VAL A 196 -2.59 26.90 24.30
N LEU A 197 -2.33 25.67 23.84
CA LEU A 197 -2.99 25.07 22.68
C LEU A 197 -4.49 24.91 22.91
N LYS A 198 -4.91 24.43 24.08
CA LYS A 198 -6.33 24.32 24.45
C LYS A 198 -7.00 25.67 24.40
N SER A 199 -6.42 26.68 25.06
CA SER A 199 -7.00 28.02 25.06
C SER A 199 -6.99 28.66 23.67
N PHE A 200 -6.05 28.32 22.80
CA PHE A 200 -6.06 28.75 21.40
C PHE A 200 -7.19 28.06 20.61
N MET A 201 -7.40 26.76 20.83
CA MET A 201 -8.52 26.04 20.24
C MET A 201 -9.86 26.54 20.75
N ASP A 202 -9.97 26.86 22.04
CA ASP A 202 -11.16 27.47 22.62
C ASP A 202 -11.43 28.82 21.92
N ASP A 203 -10.42 29.71 21.78
CA ASP A 203 -10.58 30.98 21.07
C ASP A 203 -11.00 30.79 19.60
N LEU A 204 -10.45 29.78 18.91
CA LEU A 204 -10.84 29.44 17.54
C LEU A 204 -12.29 28.98 17.45
N VAL A 205 -12.71 28.06 18.32
CA VAL A 205 -14.06 27.47 18.26
C VAL A 205 -15.10 28.48 18.75
N PHE A 206 -14.87 29.15 19.87
CA PHE A 206 -15.80 30.14 20.43
C PHE A 206 -15.79 31.47 19.67
N GLY A 207 -14.73 31.77 18.91
CA GLY A 207 -14.67 32.91 18.00
C GLY A 207 -15.57 32.76 16.77
N LEU A 208 -16.09 31.57 16.49
CA LEU A 208 -17.01 31.31 15.37
C LEU A 208 -18.47 31.56 15.76
N SER A 209 -19.28 31.95 14.77
CA SER A 209 -20.74 32.04 14.95
C SER A 209 -21.36 30.67 15.22
N ASP A 210 -22.52 30.63 15.86
CA ASP A 210 -23.26 29.38 16.13
C ASP A 210 -23.58 28.60 14.85
N SER A 211 -23.88 29.30 13.75
CA SER A 211 -24.06 28.71 12.42
C SER A 211 -22.78 28.12 11.84
N ALA A 212 -21.63 28.80 11.97
CA ALA A 212 -20.35 28.31 11.48
C ALA A 212 -19.85 27.09 12.28
N LYS A 213 -20.07 27.08 13.60
CA LYS A 213 -19.78 25.91 14.44
C LYS A 213 -20.58 24.69 13.99
N ALA A 214 -21.89 24.86 13.76
CA ALA A 214 -22.75 23.78 13.24
C ALA A 214 -22.32 23.33 11.83
N PHE A 215 -22.00 24.26 10.94
CA PHE A 215 -21.53 23.95 9.59
C PHE A 215 -20.20 23.17 9.59
N ILE A 216 -19.19 23.62 10.33
CA ILE A 216 -17.90 22.91 10.43
C ILE A 216 -18.11 21.52 11.01
N LEU A 217 -18.97 21.39 12.01
CA LEU A 217 -19.26 20.11 12.63
C LEU A 217 -19.92 19.15 11.64
N ILE A 218 -20.94 19.59 10.88
CA ILE A 218 -21.58 18.80 9.81
C ILE A 218 -20.57 18.44 8.71
N LEU A 219 -19.83 19.42 8.19
CA LEU A 219 -18.84 19.24 7.13
C LEU A 219 -17.74 18.25 7.53
N MET A 220 -17.18 18.42 8.73
CA MET A 220 -16.15 17.52 9.24
C MET A 220 -16.69 16.10 9.31
N THR A 221 -17.90 15.94 9.82
CA THR A 221 -18.47 14.60 9.94
C THR A 221 -18.80 14.01 8.58
N ASP A 222 -19.35 14.77 7.64
CA ASP A 222 -19.63 14.26 6.29
C ASP A 222 -18.34 13.80 5.58
N ILE A 223 -17.22 14.52 5.77
CA ILE A 223 -15.90 14.13 5.22
C ILE A 223 -15.31 12.88 5.89
N PHE A 224 -15.36 12.79 7.23
CA PHE A 224 -14.72 11.68 7.98
C PHE A 224 -15.60 10.46 8.14
N VAL A 225 -16.90 10.59 7.89
CA VAL A 225 -17.90 9.57 8.17
C VAL A 225 -18.54 9.10 6.86
N GLY A 226 -18.75 10.04 5.93
CA GLY A 226 -19.06 9.74 4.53
C GLY A 226 -17.81 9.28 3.78
N PHE A 227 -17.29 8.10 4.09
CA PHE A 227 -16.32 7.47 3.20
C PHE A 227 -17.02 7.07 1.91
N HIS A 228 -16.80 7.85 0.85
CA HIS A 228 -17.44 7.66 -0.47
C HIS A 228 -17.00 6.41 -1.22
N SER A 229 -16.05 5.63 -0.69
CA SER A 229 -15.57 4.42 -1.34
C SER A 229 -15.04 3.39 -0.33
N PRO A 230 -15.49 2.11 -0.42
CA PRO A 230 -14.84 0.96 0.20
C PRO A 230 -13.33 0.92 0.02
N HIS A 231 -12.82 1.41 -1.12
CA HIS A 231 -11.41 1.33 -1.48
C HIS A 231 -10.49 2.17 -0.57
N GLY A 232 -10.97 3.30 -0.04
CA GLY A 232 -10.17 4.11 0.89
C GLY A 232 -9.84 3.36 2.18
N TRP A 233 -10.78 2.53 2.64
CA TRP A 233 -10.60 1.67 3.80
C TRP A 233 -9.72 0.46 3.50
N GLU A 234 -9.84 -0.12 2.31
CA GLU A 234 -8.97 -1.20 1.85
C GLU A 234 -7.51 -0.77 1.89
N VAL A 235 -7.17 0.35 1.24
CA VAL A 235 -5.81 0.89 1.24
C VAL A 235 -5.30 1.23 2.64
N LEU A 236 -6.16 1.79 3.50
CA LEU A 236 -5.80 2.11 4.89
C LEU A 236 -5.47 0.83 5.68
N LEU A 237 -6.34 -0.18 5.60
CA LEU A 237 -6.17 -1.43 6.34
C LEU A 237 -5.01 -2.26 5.80
N GLU A 238 -4.84 -2.34 4.49
CA GLU A 238 -3.67 -2.98 3.87
C GLU A 238 -2.37 -2.27 4.26
N GLY A 239 -2.38 -0.93 4.28
CA GLY A 239 -1.23 -0.13 4.72
C GLY A 239 -0.86 -0.40 6.20
N ILE A 240 -1.86 -0.44 7.10
CA ILE A 240 -1.64 -0.75 8.52
C ILE A 240 -1.16 -2.20 8.68
N ALA A 241 -1.79 -3.15 7.98
CA ALA A 241 -1.43 -4.56 8.05
C ALA A 241 0.01 -4.78 7.58
N GLY A 242 0.39 -4.22 6.42
CA GLY A 242 1.75 -4.27 5.91
C GLY A 242 2.77 -3.59 6.82
N HIS A 243 2.41 -2.47 7.45
CA HIS A 243 3.27 -1.79 8.41
C HIS A 243 3.52 -2.64 9.68
N LEU A 244 2.50 -3.32 10.19
CA LEU A 244 2.59 -4.24 11.33
C LEU A 244 3.19 -5.61 10.97
N GLY A 245 3.33 -5.93 9.67
CA GLY A 245 3.75 -7.24 9.17
C GLY A 245 2.69 -8.32 9.25
N VAL A 246 1.42 -7.94 9.32
CA VAL A 246 0.30 -8.87 9.26
C VAL A 246 -0.15 -8.95 7.81
N VAL A 247 -0.37 -10.16 7.30
CA VAL A 247 -0.97 -10.29 5.96
C VAL A 247 -2.42 -9.84 6.04
N ALA A 248 -2.76 -8.92 5.15
CA ALA A 248 -4.12 -8.43 4.98
C ALA A 248 -5.08 -9.58 4.63
N ASN A 249 -5.93 -9.98 5.57
CA ASN A 249 -6.97 -10.95 5.28
C ASN A 249 -8.16 -10.24 4.59
N ALA A 250 -8.38 -10.55 3.31
CA ALA A 250 -9.45 -9.95 2.51
C ALA A 250 -10.85 -10.10 3.13
N SER A 251 -11.12 -11.21 3.83
CA SER A 251 -12.39 -11.42 4.53
C SER A 251 -12.53 -10.52 5.76
N MET A 252 -11.46 -10.32 6.53
CA MET A 252 -11.46 -9.39 7.67
C MET A 252 -11.63 -7.94 7.19
N ILE A 253 -10.91 -7.55 6.13
CA ILE A 253 -11.03 -6.24 5.51
C ILE A 253 -12.45 -6.00 5.00
N SER A 254 -13.03 -6.96 4.28
CA SER A 254 -14.40 -6.87 3.78
C SER A 254 -15.42 -6.74 4.92
N LEU A 255 -15.26 -7.52 5.99
CA LEU A 255 -16.13 -7.45 7.18
C LEU A 255 -16.02 -6.09 7.86
N PHE A 256 -14.80 -5.56 8.00
CA PHE A 256 -14.56 -4.24 8.58
C PHE A 256 -15.25 -3.16 7.75
N ILE A 257 -15.00 -3.13 6.44
CA ILE A 257 -15.56 -2.15 5.50
C ILE A 257 -17.10 -2.16 5.50
N ALA A 258 -17.69 -3.35 5.65
CA ALA A 258 -19.15 -3.50 5.68
C ALA A 258 -19.79 -3.02 7.01
N THR A 259 -19.08 -3.05 8.13
CA THR A 259 -19.66 -2.86 9.47
C THR A 259 -19.21 -1.59 10.16
N VAL A 260 -17.89 -1.36 10.25
CA VAL A 260 -17.32 -0.28 11.05
C VAL A 260 -17.68 1.10 10.52
N PRO A 261 -17.59 1.40 9.21
CA PRO A 261 -17.96 2.72 8.70
C PRO A 261 -19.42 3.07 8.97
N VAL A 262 -20.34 2.12 8.84
CA VAL A 262 -21.78 2.33 9.06
C VAL A 262 -22.10 2.59 10.53
N ILE A 263 -21.47 1.83 11.43
CA ILE A 263 -21.65 2.01 12.88
C ILE A 263 -21.06 3.36 13.30
N MET A 264 -19.84 3.65 12.84
CA MET A 264 -19.16 4.92 13.09
C MET A 264 -20.01 6.09 12.59
N ASP A 265 -20.69 5.93 11.44
CA ASP A 265 -21.63 6.92 10.92
C ASP A 265 -22.82 7.19 11.80
N THR A 266 -23.45 6.13 12.26
CA THR A 266 -24.60 6.25 13.15
C THR A 266 -24.21 6.90 14.48
N VAL A 267 -23.05 6.51 15.04
CA VAL A 267 -22.54 7.04 16.32
C VAL A 267 -22.16 8.52 16.19
N PHE A 268 -21.45 8.91 15.14
CA PHE A 268 -21.11 10.32 14.92
C PHE A 268 -22.34 11.17 14.68
N LYS A 269 -23.25 10.77 13.78
CA LYS A 269 -24.53 11.48 13.56
C LYS A 269 -25.32 11.66 14.86
N TYR A 270 -25.39 10.61 15.69
CA TYR A 270 -26.04 10.70 16.99
C TYR A 270 -25.33 11.68 17.95
N TRP A 271 -24.00 11.61 18.05
CA TRP A 271 -23.23 12.47 18.95
C TRP A 271 -23.33 13.94 18.55
N ILE A 272 -23.27 14.23 17.26
CA ILE A 272 -23.49 15.56 16.66
C ILE A 272 -24.89 16.08 16.99
N PHE A 273 -25.92 15.29 16.70
CA PHE A 273 -27.30 15.66 16.98
C PHE A 273 -27.49 15.97 18.47
N ARG A 274 -26.92 15.13 19.34
CA ARG A 274 -26.94 15.32 20.79
C ARG A 274 -26.18 16.57 21.22
N TYR A 275 -25.06 16.89 20.57
CA TYR A 275 -24.26 18.08 20.85
C TYR A 275 -25.00 19.36 20.44
N MET A 276 -25.54 19.42 19.22
CA MET A 276 -26.35 20.55 18.75
C MET A 276 -27.59 20.76 19.62
N SER A 277 -28.28 19.67 19.99
CA SER A 277 -29.47 19.72 20.86
C SER A 277 -29.19 20.22 22.28
N ARG A 278 -27.92 20.16 22.74
CA ARG A 278 -27.49 20.66 24.06
C ARG A 278 -27.04 22.11 24.04
N MET A 279 -26.55 22.62 22.91
CA MET A 279 -26.01 23.98 22.79
C MET A 279 -27.09 25.04 22.50
N SER A 280 -28.22 24.68 21.88
CA SER A 280 -29.30 25.64 21.59
C SER A 280 -30.71 25.01 21.58
N PRO A 281 -31.59 25.38 22.53
CA PRO A 281 -33.01 25.03 22.48
C PRO A 281 -33.76 25.62 21.26
N SER A 282 -33.26 26.72 20.68
CA SER A 282 -33.92 27.40 19.55
C SER A 282 -33.72 26.66 18.22
N THR A 283 -32.58 25.98 18.03
CA THR A 283 -32.33 25.15 16.84
C THR A 283 -33.26 23.94 16.76
N VAL A 284 -33.60 23.35 17.91
CA VAL A 284 -34.59 22.27 18.02
C VAL A 284 -36.01 22.77 17.72
N ALA A 285 -36.33 24.00 18.10
CA ALA A 285 -37.62 24.63 17.80
C ALA A 285 -37.78 24.95 16.30
N THR A 286 -36.72 25.41 15.63
CA THR A 286 -36.74 25.67 14.18
C THR A 286 -36.89 24.37 13.37
N TYR A 287 -36.23 23.27 13.76
CA TYR A 287 -36.41 21.98 13.08
C TYR A 287 -37.83 21.41 13.24
N LYS A 288 -38.43 21.52 14.43
CA LYS A 288 -39.83 21.12 14.65
C LYS A 288 -40.82 21.96 13.85
N GLY A 289 -40.62 23.27 13.76
CA GLY A 289 -41.47 24.16 12.98
C GLY A 289 -41.31 24.04 11.45
N MET A 290 -40.34 23.26 10.96
CA MET A 290 -40.15 22.97 9.53
C MET A 290 -40.65 21.57 9.13
N ASN A 291 -41.06 20.74 10.11
CA ASN A 291 -41.53 19.37 9.91
C ASN A 291 -42.98 19.16 10.42
N GLU A 292 -43.67 20.26 10.72
CA GLU A 292 -45.13 20.41 10.77
C GLU A 292 -45.56 21.24 9.54
#